data_AF-A0A3D4VZL6-F1
#
_entry.id   AF-A0A3D4VZL6-F1
#
_cell.length_a   1.000
_cell.length_b   1.000
_cell.length_c   1.000
_cell.angle_alpha   90.00
_cell.angle_beta   90.00
_cell.angle_gamma   90.00
#
_symmetry.space_group_name_H-M   'P 1'
#
loop_
_entity.id
_entity.type
_entity.pdbx_description
1 polymer ?
#
loop_
_entity_poly.entity_id
_entity_poly.type
_entity_poly.pdbx_seq_one_letter_code
_entity_poly.pdbx_strand_id
1 'polypeptide(L)'
;SSVFGIVSFAWAGFGGAFGAVVLCALFWKRCNWQGALAGMLSGGLMVFVWKYLVSPLGGVFGIYELLPAFLVSLAVCVVVSLVTPAPEADILAEFDAAK
;
A
#
# COMPACT_ATOMS: atom_id res chain seq x y z
N SER A 1 21.91 -3.42 -18.36
CA SER A 1 20.49 -3.03 -18.22
C SER A 1 19.69 -3.85 -17.20
N SER A 2 20.26 -4.85 -16.52
CA SER A 2 19.55 -5.69 -15.53
C SER A 2 19.36 -5.03 -14.16
N VAL A 3 20.25 -4.12 -13.76
CA VAL A 3 20.16 -3.41 -12.47
C VAL A 3 18.92 -2.51 -12.42
N PHE A 4 18.65 -1.75 -13.48
CA PHE A 4 17.46 -0.88 -13.55
C PHE A 4 16.16 -1.65 -13.35
N GLY A 5 16.00 -2.83 -13.96
CA GLY A 5 14.78 -3.64 -13.81
C GLY A 5 14.58 -4.19 -12.40
N ILE A 6 15.67 -4.55 -11.70
CA ILE A 6 15.62 -5.02 -10.30
C ILE A 6 15.28 -3.86 -9.37
N VAL A 7 15.92 -2.70 -9.56
CA VAL A 7 15.69 -1.50 -8.73
C VAL A 7 14.27 -0.99 -8.92
N SER A 8 13.78 -0.87 -10.16
CA SER A 8 12.39 -0.46 -10.43
C SER A 8 11.37 -1.39 -9.78
N PHE A 9 11.63 -2.71 -9.78
CA PHE A 9 10.76 -3.67 -9.11
C PHE A 9 10.76 -3.51 -7.58
N ALA A 10 11.94 -3.35 -6.97
CA ALA A 10 12.04 -3.08 -5.54
C ALA A 10 11.33 -1.78 -5.15
N TRP A 11 11.45 -0.75 -5.97
CA TRP A 11 10.75 0.52 -5.78
C TRP A 11 9.24 0.41 -5.99
N ALA A 12 8.78 -0.41 -6.95
CA ALA A 12 7.37 -0.70 -7.14
C ALA A 12 6.77 -1.39 -5.91
N GLY A 13 7.51 -2.36 -5.34
CA GLY A 13 7.18 -3.02 -4.09
C GLY A 13 7.04 -2.05 -2.92
N PHE A 14 8.06 -1.22 -2.73
CA PHE A 14 8.09 -0.26 -1.65
C PHE A 14 7.00 0.82 -1.79
N GLY A 15 6.85 1.41 -2.98
CA GLY A 15 5.82 2.42 -3.23
C GLY A 15 4.40 1.87 -3.16
N GLY A 16 4.17 0.64 -3.61
CA GLY A 16 2.88 -0.04 -3.52
C GLY A 16 2.48 -0.39 -2.09
N ALA A 17 3.42 -0.89 -1.28
CA ALA A 17 3.16 -1.26 0.11
C ALA A 17 3.11 -0.04 1.05
N PHE A 18 4.12 0.82 1.03
CA PHE A 18 4.26 1.93 1.98
C PHE A 18 3.52 3.19 1.54
N GLY A 19 3.41 3.47 0.23
CA GLY A 19 2.83 4.72 -0.24
C GLY A 19 1.38 4.92 0.22
N ALA A 20 0.56 3.86 0.12
CA ALA A 20 -0.83 3.90 0.56
C ALA A 20 -0.96 4.11 2.08
N VAL A 21 -0.11 3.45 2.86
CA VAL A 21 -0.11 3.57 4.32
C VAL A 21 0.35 4.95 4.78
N VAL A 22 1.40 5.51 4.17
CA VAL A 22 1.85 6.88 4.49
C VAL A 22 0.76 7.89 4.18
N LEU A 23 0.05 7.76 3.05
CA LEU A 23 -1.07 8.65 2.73
C LEU A 23 -2.23 8.50 3.73
N CYS A 24 -2.58 7.28 4.12
CA CYS A 24 -3.58 7.06 5.15
C CYS A 24 -3.16 7.64 6.50
N ALA A 25 -1.90 7.45 6.91
CA ALA A 25 -1.38 7.93 8.17
C ALA A 25 -1.31 9.46 8.26
N LEU A 26 -1.12 10.18 7.14
CA LEU A 26 -1.03 11.64 7.12
C LEU A 26 -2.39 12.33 6.93
N PHE A 27 -3.28 11.75 6.13
CA PHE A 27 -4.52 12.41 5.73
C PHE A 27 -5.78 11.80 6.35
N TRP A 28 -5.68 10.67 7.04
CA TRP A 28 -6.84 9.94 7.54
C TRP A 28 -6.76 9.56 9.01
N LYS A 29 -7.54 10.27 9.83
CA LYS A 29 -7.66 10.09 11.28
C LYS A 29 -8.02 8.67 11.74
N ARG A 30 -8.68 7.88 10.89
CA ARG A 30 -9.09 6.51 11.22
C ARG A 30 -8.04 5.45 10.88
N CYS A 31 -6.88 5.84 10.34
CA CYS A 31 -5.81 4.91 10.06
C CYS A 31 -5.35 4.25 11.38
N ASN A 32 -5.43 2.92 11.45
CA ASN A 32 -4.95 2.14 12.59
C ASN A 32 -3.85 1.17 12.17
N TRP A 33 -3.13 0.65 13.15
CA TRP A 33 -1.97 -0.21 12.90
C TRP A 33 -2.37 -1.52 12.19
N GLN A 34 -3.58 -2.05 12.46
CA GLN A 34 -4.04 -3.28 11.79
C GLN A 34 -4.26 -3.03 10.29
N GLY A 35 -4.91 -1.91 9.95
CA GLY A 35 -5.13 -1.50 8.57
C GLY A 35 -3.84 -1.18 7.84
N ALA A 36 -2.93 -0.45 8.49
CA ALA A 36 -1.59 -0.19 7.97
C ALA A 36 -0.83 -1.49 7.66
N LEU A 37 -0.80 -2.43 8.60
CA LEU A 37 -0.11 -3.71 8.40
C LEU A 37 -0.76 -4.54 7.27
N ALA A 38 -2.08 -4.62 7.25
CA ALA A 38 -2.82 -5.34 6.20
C ALA A 38 -2.60 -4.71 4.81
N GLY A 39 -2.59 -3.37 4.73
CA GLY A 39 -2.26 -2.62 3.52
C GLY A 39 -0.85 -2.94 3.03
N MET A 40 0.16 -2.82 3.91
CA MET A 40 1.55 -3.14 3.56
C MET A 40 1.73 -4.58 3.04
N LEU A 41 1.13 -5.56 3.75
CA LEU A 41 1.22 -6.96 3.35
C LEU A 41 0.52 -7.20 2.01
N SER A 42 -0.71 -6.70 1.84
CA SER A 42 -1.47 -6.87 0.60
C SER A 42 -0.81 -6.17 -0.60
N GLY A 43 -0.30 -4.95 -0.42
CA GLY A 43 0.44 -4.21 -1.43
C GLY A 43 1.71 -4.93 -1.86
N GLY A 44 2.51 -5.37 -0.89
CA GLY A 44 3.73 -6.15 -1.16
C GLY A 44 3.43 -7.46 -1.89
N LEU A 45 2.41 -8.19 -1.47
CA LEU A 45 2.01 -9.46 -2.09
C LEU A 45 1.44 -9.25 -3.51
N MET A 46 0.68 -8.17 -3.71
CA MET A 46 0.13 -7.80 -5.01
C MET A 46 1.21 -7.49 -6.04
N VAL A 47 2.37 -6.95 -5.63
CA VAL A 47 3.52 -6.69 -6.53
C VAL A 47 4.07 -7.99 -7.10
N PHE A 48 4.19 -9.02 -6.26
CA PHE A 48 4.62 -10.35 -6.69
C PHE A 48 3.56 -11.01 -7.58
N VAL A 49 2.29 -10.95 -7.18
CA VAL A 49 1.17 -11.49 -7.96
C VAL A 49 1.12 -10.82 -9.33
N TRP A 50 1.21 -9.50 -9.39
CA TRP A 50 1.16 -8.78 -10.66
C TRP A 50 2.35 -9.12 -11.56
N LYS A 51 3.56 -9.18 -11.01
CA LYS A 51 4.76 -9.50 -11.80
C LYS A 51 4.76 -10.94 -12.34
N TYR A 52 4.35 -11.92 -11.53
CA TYR A 52 4.47 -13.33 -11.90
C TYR A 52 3.22 -13.92 -12.54
N LEU A 53 2.02 -13.37 -12.30
CA LEU A 53 0.76 -13.89 -12.84
C LEU A 53 0.16 -12.99 -13.92
N VAL A 54 0.24 -11.66 -13.77
CA VAL A 54 -0.49 -10.71 -14.64
C VAL A 54 0.38 -10.17 -15.77
N SER A 55 1.60 -9.74 -15.47
CA SER A 55 2.58 -9.25 -16.44
C SER A 55 2.89 -10.25 -17.59
N PRO A 56 2.96 -11.58 -17.36
CA PRO A 56 3.20 -12.56 -18.43
C PRO A 56 2.04 -12.71 -19.42
N LEU A 57 0.83 -12.24 -19.08
CA LEU A 57 -0.35 -12.31 -19.96
C LEU A 57 -0.26 -11.35 -21.16
N GLY A 58 0.68 -10.38 -21.14
CA GLY A 58 0.95 -9.48 -22.25
C GLY A 58 -0.12 -8.40 -22.50
N GLY A 59 0.25 -7.33 -23.22
CA GLY A 59 -0.65 -6.23 -23.58
C GLY A 59 -0.77 -5.13 -22.52
N VAL A 60 -1.98 -4.61 -22.31
CA VAL A 60 -2.29 -3.49 -21.36
C VAL A 60 -1.91 -3.82 -19.91
N PHE A 61 -1.72 -5.11 -19.59
CA PHE A 61 -1.33 -5.63 -18.28
C PHE A 61 0.17 -5.52 -17.97
N GLY A 62 1.00 -5.14 -18.95
CA GLY A 62 2.41 -4.76 -18.74
C GLY A 62 2.61 -3.37 -18.12
N ILE A 63 1.54 -2.75 -17.61
CA ILE A 63 1.59 -1.52 -16.83
C ILE A 63 2.41 -1.70 -15.55
N TYR A 64 3.05 -0.59 -15.16
CA TYR A 64 3.95 -0.49 -14.02
C TYR A 64 3.29 -1.07 -12.75
N GLU A 65 3.92 -2.09 -12.15
CA GLU A 65 3.35 -2.95 -11.11
C GLU A 65 2.99 -2.17 -9.83
N LEU A 66 3.56 -0.98 -9.67
CA LEU A 66 3.32 -0.07 -8.55
C LEU A 66 1.86 0.41 -8.48
N LEU A 67 1.23 0.78 -9.60
CA LEU A 67 -0.11 1.36 -9.58
C LEU A 67 -1.18 0.38 -9.06
N PRO A 68 -1.32 -0.84 -9.60
CA PRO A 68 -2.29 -1.81 -9.10
C PRO A 68 -1.97 -2.25 -7.66
N ALA A 69 -0.69 -2.42 -7.33
CA ALA A 69 -0.28 -2.74 -5.96
C ALA A 69 -0.66 -1.66 -4.96
N PHE A 70 -0.43 -0.40 -5.31
CA PHE A 70 -0.80 0.75 -4.49
C PHE A 70 -2.31 0.82 -4.26
N LEU A 71 -3.12 0.62 -5.31
CA LEU A 71 -4.58 0.65 -5.20
C LEU A 71 -5.11 -0.47 -4.31
N VAL A 72 -4.56 -1.68 -4.43
CA VAL A 72 -4.93 -2.81 -3.56
C VAL A 72 -4.52 -2.53 -2.12
N SER A 73 -3.28 -2.09 -1.90
CA SER A 73 -2.78 -1.70 -0.56
C SER A 73 -3.68 -0.65 0.09
N LEU A 74 -4.06 0.38 -0.66
CA LEU A 74 -4.93 1.46 -0.18
C LEU A 74 -6.33 0.95 0.14
N ALA A 75 -6.93 0.15 -0.75
CA ALA A 75 -8.24 -0.42 -0.54
C ALA A 75 -8.26 -1.32 0.71
N VAL A 76 -7.26 -2.19 0.87
CA VAL A 76 -7.15 -3.07 2.05
C VAL A 76 -6.89 -2.27 3.31
N CYS A 77 -5.99 -1.27 3.26
CA CYS A 77 -5.72 -0.38 4.38
C CYS A 77 -7.00 0.32 4.84
N VAL A 78 -7.81 0.81 3.89
CA VAL A 78 -9.09 1.48 4.17
C VAL A 78 -10.12 0.51 4.74
N VAL A 79 -10.36 -0.61 4.07
CA VAL A 79 -11.37 -1.58 4.50
C VAL A 79 -11.03 -2.15 5.87
N VAL A 80 -9.78 -2.55 6.10
CA VAL A 80 -9.36 -3.10 7.39
C VAL A 80 -9.44 -2.03 8.48
N SER A 81 -8.96 -0.81 8.24
CA SER A 81 -9.07 0.27 9.24
C SER A 81 -10.51 0.62 9.61
N LEU A 82 -11.47 0.40 8.71
CA LEU A 82 -12.90 0.62 9.00
C LEU A 82 -13.54 -0.52 9.79
N VAL A 83 -13.08 -1.76 9.57
CA VAL A 83 -13.62 -2.97 10.21
C VAL A 83 -12.95 -3.22 11.57
N THR A 84 -11.72 -2.76 11.78
CA THR A 84 -11.01 -2.86 13.06
C THR A 84 -11.37 -1.69 14.00
N PRO A 85 -11.08 -1.83 15.31
CA PRO A 85 -11.38 -0.78 16.28
C PRO A 85 -10.77 0.57 15.89
N ALA A 86 -11.47 1.64 16.25
CA ALA A 86 -10.97 2.99 16.04
C ALA A 86 -9.63 3.20 16.78
N PRO A 87 -8.72 4.00 16.22
CA PRO A 87 -7.47 4.34 16.90
C PRO A 87 -7.74 5.03 18.25
N GLU A 88 -6.82 4.83 19.20
CA GLU A 88 -6.93 5.35 20.56
C GLU A 88 -7.00 6.89 20.56
N ALA A 89 -7.62 7.44 21.60
CA ALA A 89 -7.80 8.89 21.75
C ALA A 89 -6.46 9.64 21.74
N ASP A 90 -5.39 9.03 22.27
CA ASP A 90 -4.04 9.60 22.28
C ASP A 90 -3.48 9.73 20.85
N ILE A 91 -3.67 8.71 20.00
CA ILE A 91 -3.26 8.75 18.57
C ILE A 91 -4.04 9.82 17.81
N LEU A 92 -5.34 9.96 18.08
CA LEU A 92 -6.17 11.01 17.48
C LEU A 92 -5.72 12.40 17.91
N ALA A 93 -5.37 12.57 19.20
CA ALA A 93 -4.87 13.83 19.72
C ALA A 93 -3.50 14.20 19.12
N GLU A 94 -2.59 13.23 18.96
CA GLU A 94 -1.29 13.43 18.31
C GLU A 94 -1.45 13.77 16.82
N PHE A 95 -2.37 13.09 16.12
CA PHE A 95 -2.71 13.41 14.74
C PHE A 95 -3.26 14.84 14.59
N ASP A 96 -4.11 15.29 15.51
CA ASP A 96 -4.65 16.65 15.51
C ASP A 96 -3.63 17.72 15.91
N ALA A 97 -2.66 17.39 16.76
CA ALA A 97 -1.56 18.28 17.11
C ALA A 97 -0.52 18.44 15.98
N ALA A 98 -0.35 17.41 15.16
CA ALA A 98 0.60 17.40 14.04
C ALA A 98 0.05 18.08 12.76
N LYS A 99 -1.24 18.43 12.73
CA LYS A 99 -1.91 19.05 11.58
C LYS A 99 -1.95 20.57 11.67
#